data_AF-A0A8T7MI20-F1
#
_entry.id   AF-A0A8T7MI20-F1
#
_cell.length_a   1.000
_cell.length_b   1.000
_cell.length_c   1.000
_cell.angle_alpha   90.00
_cell.angle_beta   90.00
_cell.angle_gamma   90.00
#
_symmetry.space_group_name_H-M   'P 1'
#
loop_
_entity.id
_entity.type
_entity.pdbx_description
1 polymer ?
#
loop_
_entity_poly.entity_id
_entity_poly.type
_entity_poly.pdbx_seq_one_letter_code
_entity_poly.pdbx_strand_id
1 'polypeptide(L)'
;MTLEEEEQLRAENANLKAQVADLKAQFAQLSEKLAQVQAQSAQNSHNSSKPSLSDGFNRPPKNPKERSLRQITGKKTGGQAGHEDHHLAWDAKPDQVITSDLAECSNCHTDLSQVEPIRFRSRQVLDLPPELKLYTVEHQANTKACPKCS
;
A
#
# COMPACT_ATOMS: atom_id res chain seq x y z
N MET A 1 72.82 -26.13 28.43
CA MET A 1 71.99 -25.63 27.32
C MET A 1 72.88 -25.62 26.10
N THR A 2 72.67 -26.56 25.19
CA THR A 2 73.48 -26.66 23.97
C THR A 2 73.07 -25.55 22.99
N LEU A 3 73.96 -25.14 22.08
CA LEU A 3 73.64 -24.14 21.04
C LEU A 3 72.42 -24.57 20.20
N GLU A 4 72.28 -25.87 19.96
CA GLU A 4 71.15 -26.46 19.22
C GLU A 4 69.80 -26.30 19.95
N GLU A 5 69.77 -26.44 21.29
CA GLU A 5 68.57 -26.19 22.09
C GLU A 5 68.14 -24.72 22.03
N GLU A 6 69.10 -23.79 22.04
CA GLU A 6 68.80 -22.35 21.94
C GLU A 6 68.23 -21.98 20.56
N GLU A 7 68.77 -22.56 19.50
CA GLU A 7 68.27 -22.37 18.13
C GLU A 7 66.87 -22.96 17.94
N GLN A 8 66.60 -24.16 18.49
CA GLN A 8 65.27 -24.77 18.48
C GLN A 8 64.24 -23.89 19.21
N LEU A 9 64.57 -23.40 20.42
CA LEU A 9 63.68 -22.53 21.19
C LEU A 9 63.42 -21.18 20.49
N ARG A 10 64.42 -20.65 19.76
CA ARG A 10 64.25 -19.43 18.95
C ARG A 10 63.34 -19.68 17.74
N ALA A 11 63.49 -20.80 17.06
CA ALA A 11 62.64 -21.19 15.94
C ALA A 11 61.18 -21.42 16.38
N GLU A 12 60.98 -22.11 17.52
CA GLU A 12 59.65 -22.34 18.09
C GLU A 12 58.99 -21.03 18.53
N ASN A 13 59.73 -20.11 19.17
CA ASN A 13 59.23 -18.78 19.52
C ASN A 13 58.83 -17.97 18.27
N ALA A 14 59.60 -18.06 17.19
CA ALA A 14 59.27 -17.38 15.95
C ALA A 14 57.97 -17.95 15.34
N ASN A 15 57.80 -19.27 15.36
CA ASN A 15 56.59 -19.94 14.89
C ASN A 15 55.37 -19.56 15.75
N LEU A 16 55.48 -19.64 17.09
CA LEU A 16 54.41 -19.25 18.00
C LEU A 16 54.02 -17.77 17.82
N LYS A 17 54.99 -16.87 17.62
CA LYS A 17 54.71 -15.45 17.34
C LYS A 17 53.96 -15.26 16.01
N ALA A 18 54.33 -16.02 14.98
CA ALA A 18 53.62 -15.98 13.70
C ALA A 18 52.18 -16.48 13.83
N GLN A 19 51.96 -17.60 14.53
CA GLN A 19 50.61 -18.13 14.80
C GLN A 19 49.75 -17.16 15.63
N VAL A 20 50.34 -16.52 16.65
CA VAL A 20 49.63 -15.51 17.45
C VAL A 20 49.26 -14.29 16.62
N ALA A 21 50.13 -13.86 15.70
CA ALA A 21 49.83 -12.74 14.81
C ALA A 21 48.67 -13.08 13.85
N ASP A 22 48.69 -14.29 13.28
CA ASP A 22 47.63 -14.76 12.38
C ASP A 22 46.28 -14.91 13.10
N LEU A 23 46.26 -15.54 14.28
CA LEU A 23 45.05 -15.68 15.09
C LEU A 23 44.47 -14.33 15.50
N LYS A 24 45.32 -13.34 15.83
CA LYS A 24 44.86 -11.97 16.13
C LYS A 24 44.24 -11.29 14.91
N ALA A 25 44.80 -11.49 13.72
CA ALA A 25 44.25 -10.95 12.49
C ALA A 25 42.88 -11.58 12.17
N GLN A 26 42.76 -12.91 12.29
CA GLN A 26 41.50 -13.62 12.11
C GLN A 26 40.44 -13.18 13.14
N PHE A 27 40.84 -13.02 14.41
CA PHE A 27 39.93 -12.55 15.46
C PHE A 27 39.42 -11.14 15.17
N ALA A 28 40.29 -10.22 14.73
CA ALA A 28 39.88 -8.86 14.36
C ALA A 28 38.87 -8.87 13.20
N GLN A 29 39.11 -9.68 12.17
CA GLN A 29 38.19 -9.83 11.04
C GLN A 29 36.83 -10.41 11.45
N LEU A 30 36.83 -11.44 12.31
CA LEU A 30 35.60 -12.04 12.80
C LEU A 30 34.83 -11.07 13.70
N SER A 31 35.52 -10.34 14.57
CA SER A 31 34.91 -9.32 15.43
C SER A 31 34.24 -8.22 14.60
N GLU A 32 34.89 -7.77 13.53
CA GLU A 32 34.33 -6.75 12.65
C GLU A 32 33.08 -7.26 11.92
N LYS A 33 33.14 -8.48 11.36
CA LYS A 33 31.98 -9.11 10.71
C LYS A 33 30.82 -9.28 11.69
N LEU A 34 31.10 -9.71 12.91
CA LEU A 34 30.09 -9.91 13.94
C LEU A 34 29.42 -8.57 14.31
N ALA A 35 30.19 -7.50 14.46
CA ALA A 35 29.65 -6.17 14.69
C ALA A 35 28.78 -5.67 13.53
N GLN A 36 29.20 -5.88 12.28
CA GLN A 36 28.42 -5.50 11.09
C GLN A 36 27.09 -6.26 11.01
N VAL A 37 27.10 -7.58 11.22
CA VAL A 37 25.89 -8.42 11.20
C VAL A 37 24.94 -8.04 12.32
N GLN A 38 25.46 -7.79 13.53
CA GLN A 38 24.64 -7.32 14.65
C GLN A 38 24.00 -5.95 14.37
N ALA A 39 24.77 -5.01 13.79
CA ALA A 39 24.24 -3.70 13.40
C ALA A 39 23.14 -3.82 12.35
N GLN A 40 23.31 -4.70 11.35
CA GLN A 40 22.27 -4.95 10.34
C GLN A 40 21.02 -5.59 10.94
N SER A 41 21.17 -6.55 11.85
CA SER A 41 20.04 -7.22 12.51
C SER A 41 19.28 -6.31 13.48
N ALA A 42 19.91 -5.26 14.01
CA ALA A 42 19.28 -4.29 14.90
C ALA A 42 18.49 -3.19 14.15
N GLN A 43 18.60 -3.13 12.82
CA GLN A 43 17.85 -2.17 12.01
C GLN A 43 16.40 -2.64 11.79
N ASN A 44 15.46 -1.74 12.02
CA ASN A 44 14.04 -1.89 11.70
C ASN A 44 13.50 -0.59 11.09
N SER A 45 12.26 -0.58 10.62
CA SER A 45 11.65 0.61 10.01
C SER A 45 11.56 1.82 10.93
N HIS A 46 11.67 1.63 12.25
CA HIS A 46 11.65 2.72 13.23
C HIS A 46 12.98 3.48 13.30
N ASN A 47 14.11 2.80 13.06
CA ASN A 47 15.44 3.38 13.22
C ASN A 47 16.28 3.49 11.92
N SER A 48 15.75 3.05 10.78
CA SER A 48 16.53 2.96 9.53
C SER A 48 15.96 3.72 8.33
N SER A 49 14.90 4.52 8.53
CA SER A 49 14.17 5.22 7.44
C SER A 49 13.65 4.29 6.32
N LYS A 50 13.79 2.97 6.48
CA LYS A 50 13.26 1.96 5.57
C LYS A 50 11.73 1.92 5.70
N PRO A 51 11.01 1.72 4.59
CA PRO A 51 9.56 1.62 4.65
C PRO A 51 9.15 0.47 5.56
N SER A 52 8.06 0.66 6.30
CA SER A 52 7.61 -0.29 7.31
C SER A 52 7.34 -1.71 6.78
N LEU A 53 7.02 -1.85 5.49
CA LEU A 53 6.89 -3.13 4.79
C LEU A 53 8.20 -3.95 4.76
N SER A 54 9.36 -3.31 4.80
CA SER A 54 10.67 -3.97 4.74
C SER A 54 10.99 -4.82 5.98
N ASP A 55 10.28 -4.64 7.09
CA ASP A 55 10.49 -5.43 8.33
C ASP A 55 9.99 -6.88 8.23
N GLY A 56 9.18 -7.22 7.22
CA GLY A 56 8.70 -8.59 6.97
C GLY A 56 8.09 -9.26 8.22
N PHE A 57 8.54 -10.48 8.52
CA PHE A 57 8.12 -11.27 9.70
C PHE A 57 8.79 -10.82 11.01
N ASN A 58 9.82 -9.98 10.97
CA ASN A 58 10.50 -9.46 12.16
C ASN A 58 9.76 -8.28 12.78
N ARG A 59 8.63 -7.88 12.19
CA ARG A 59 7.79 -6.83 12.73
C ARG A 59 7.21 -7.28 14.07
N PRO A 60 7.37 -6.50 15.16
CA PRO A 60 6.76 -6.84 16.42
C PRO A 60 5.24 -6.98 16.24
N PRO A 61 4.58 -7.93 16.92
CA PRO A 61 3.15 -8.11 16.81
C PRO A 61 2.47 -6.81 17.20
N LYS A 62 1.68 -6.22 16.28
CA LYS A 62 0.86 -5.04 16.59
C LYS A 62 0.02 -5.38 17.81
N ASN A 63 0.15 -4.58 18.88
CA ASN A 63 -0.70 -4.68 20.05
C ASN A 63 -2.17 -4.72 19.59
N PRO A 64 -2.96 -5.72 19.97
CA PRO A 64 -4.37 -5.79 19.59
C PRO A 64 -5.15 -4.53 19.99
N LYS A 65 -4.73 -3.88 21.08
CA LYS A 65 -5.28 -2.61 21.58
C LYS A 65 -5.01 -1.40 20.68
N GLU A 66 -3.97 -1.45 19.85
CA GLU A 66 -3.64 -0.38 18.89
C GLU A 66 -4.36 -0.55 17.54
N ARG A 67 -4.96 -1.72 17.27
CA ARG A 67 -5.63 -1.99 15.99
C ARG A 67 -6.94 -1.22 15.83
N SER A 68 -7.60 -0.85 16.93
CA SER A 68 -8.87 -0.14 16.89
C SER A 68 -9.15 0.58 18.21
N LEU A 69 -9.26 1.90 18.17
CA LEU A 69 -9.82 2.71 19.27
C LEU A 69 -11.35 2.60 19.34
N ARG A 70 -11.99 1.98 18.34
CA ARG A 70 -13.44 1.80 18.31
C ARG A 70 -13.85 0.75 19.33
N GLN A 71 -14.81 1.11 20.18
CA GLN A 71 -15.51 0.18 21.07
C GLN A 71 -16.19 -0.93 20.25
N ILE A 72 -16.08 -2.18 20.69
CA ILE A 72 -16.75 -3.31 20.05
C ILE A 72 -18.24 -3.18 20.34
N THR A 73 -19.03 -2.84 19.32
CA THR A 73 -20.46 -2.57 19.48
C THR A 73 -21.34 -3.81 19.32
N GLY A 74 -20.77 -4.97 18.96
CA GLY A 74 -21.51 -6.22 18.71
C GLY A 74 -22.48 -6.16 17.52
N LYS A 75 -22.59 -5.02 16.84
CA LYS A 75 -23.47 -4.82 15.68
C LYS A 75 -22.90 -5.54 14.47
N LYS A 76 -23.80 -6.19 13.70
CA LYS A 76 -23.44 -6.74 12.39
C LYS A 76 -22.93 -5.63 11.47
N THR A 77 -21.96 -5.95 10.64
CA THR A 77 -21.49 -5.09 9.55
C THR A 77 -22.63 -4.88 8.53
N GLY A 78 -22.89 -3.62 8.14
CA GLY A 78 -23.96 -3.26 7.21
C GLY A 78 -25.03 -2.37 7.82
N GLY A 79 -26.11 -2.13 7.06
CA GLY A 79 -27.29 -1.41 7.53
C GLY A 79 -27.88 -2.06 8.78
N GLN A 80 -28.29 -1.25 9.77
CA GLN A 80 -28.88 -1.78 10.99
C GLN A 80 -30.34 -2.18 10.72
N ALA A 81 -30.84 -3.17 11.47
CA ALA A 81 -32.23 -3.61 11.34
C ALA A 81 -33.19 -2.42 11.55
N GLY A 82 -34.12 -2.24 10.60
CA GLY A 82 -35.08 -1.13 10.60
C GLY A 82 -34.66 0.13 9.83
N HIS A 83 -33.46 0.16 9.23
CA HIS A 83 -33.15 1.19 8.24
C HIS A 83 -33.87 0.91 6.93
N GLU A 84 -34.59 1.89 6.41
CA GLU A 84 -35.15 1.85 5.07
C GLU A 84 -34.03 1.89 4.02
N ASP A 85 -34.07 0.93 3.09
CA ASP A 85 -33.10 0.83 2.02
C ASP A 85 -33.25 2.00 1.04
N HIS A 86 -32.20 2.79 0.91
CA HIS A 86 -32.08 3.79 -0.14
C HIS A 86 -31.19 3.22 -1.25
N HIS A 87 -31.82 2.76 -2.31
CA HIS A 87 -31.13 2.28 -3.52
C HIS A 87 -31.46 3.20 -4.69
N LEU A 88 -30.58 3.20 -5.70
CA LEU A 88 -30.82 3.94 -6.93
C LEU A 88 -32.03 3.31 -7.65
N ALA A 89 -33.11 4.06 -7.75
CA ALA A 89 -34.32 3.59 -8.41
C ALA A 89 -34.08 3.44 -9.92
N TRP A 90 -34.66 2.40 -10.50
CA TRP A 90 -34.65 2.20 -11.95
C TRP A 90 -35.56 3.23 -12.62
N ASP A 91 -35.06 3.89 -13.66
CA ASP A 91 -35.84 4.84 -14.45
C ASP A 91 -36.60 4.10 -15.57
N ALA A 92 -37.91 4.21 -15.61
CA ALA A 92 -38.71 3.62 -16.69
C ALA A 92 -38.49 4.33 -18.05
N LYS A 93 -37.94 5.54 -18.05
CA LYS A 93 -37.75 6.39 -19.24
C LYS A 93 -36.37 7.06 -19.21
N PRO A 94 -35.28 6.32 -19.47
CA PRO A 94 -33.95 6.90 -19.52
C PRO A 94 -33.83 7.90 -20.69
N ASP A 95 -33.01 8.94 -20.52
CA ASP A 95 -32.76 9.96 -21.55
C ASP A 95 -32.20 9.38 -22.85
N GLN A 96 -31.43 8.29 -22.75
CA GLN A 96 -30.85 7.58 -23.88
C GLN A 96 -30.86 6.06 -23.66
N VAL A 97 -31.17 5.30 -24.72
CA VAL A 97 -31.03 3.84 -24.77
C VAL A 97 -29.97 3.49 -25.82
N ILE A 98 -28.91 2.80 -25.40
CA ILE A 98 -27.85 2.31 -26.28
C ILE A 98 -27.99 0.79 -26.38
N THR A 99 -28.34 0.30 -27.57
CA THR A 99 -28.39 -1.13 -27.88
C THR A 99 -27.02 -1.61 -28.36
N SER A 100 -26.59 -2.79 -27.91
CA SER A 100 -25.37 -3.44 -28.41
C SER A 100 -25.75 -4.75 -29.10
N ASP A 101 -25.81 -4.71 -30.42
CA ASP A 101 -26.15 -5.87 -31.24
C ASP A 101 -24.95 -6.80 -31.44
N LEU A 102 -25.24 -8.07 -31.66
CA LEU A 102 -24.24 -9.08 -32.00
C LEU A 102 -24.21 -9.24 -33.51
N ALA A 103 -23.09 -8.89 -34.13
CA ALA A 103 -22.90 -9.09 -35.57
C ALA A 103 -22.60 -10.55 -35.93
N GLU A 104 -21.94 -11.28 -35.03
CA GLU A 104 -21.51 -12.65 -35.28
C GLU A 104 -21.60 -13.54 -34.03
N CYS A 105 -21.75 -14.84 -34.27
CA CYS A 105 -21.72 -15.84 -33.21
C CYS A 105 -20.30 -15.97 -32.64
N SER A 106 -20.14 -15.83 -31.33
CA SER A 106 -18.84 -15.91 -30.65
C SER A 106 -18.14 -17.28 -30.74
N ASN A 107 -18.84 -18.32 -31.19
CA ASN A 107 -18.29 -19.68 -31.30
C ASN A 107 -17.99 -20.08 -32.75
N CYS A 108 -18.86 -19.75 -33.69
CA CYS A 108 -18.75 -20.20 -35.09
C CYS A 108 -18.73 -19.08 -36.13
N HIS A 109 -18.73 -17.81 -35.69
CA HIS A 109 -18.65 -16.62 -36.55
C HIS A 109 -19.77 -16.49 -37.61
N THR A 110 -20.86 -17.24 -37.43
CA THR A 110 -22.04 -17.09 -38.28
C THR A 110 -22.62 -15.68 -38.10
N ASP A 111 -22.97 -15.04 -39.20
CA ASP A 111 -23.60 -13.71 -39.22
C ASP A 111 -24.95 -13.75 -38.48
N LEU A 112 -25.09 -12.86 -37.51
CA LEU A 112 -26.28 -12.69 -36.68
C LEU A 112 -26.97 -11.35 -36.93
N SER A 113 -26.50 -10.54 -37.88
CA SER A 113 -27.00 -9.18 -38.15
C SER A 113 -28.49 -9.12 -38.51
N GLN A 114 -29.06 -10.22 -39.02
CA GLN A 114 -30.48 -10.34 -39.38
C GLN A 114 -31.27 -11.25 -38.42
N VAL A 115 -30.67 -11.66 -37.30
CA VAL A 115 -31.30 -12.56 -36.33
C VAL A 115 -31.92 -11.75 -35.21
N GLU A 116 -33.22 -11.93 -34.99
CA GLU A 116 -33.96 -11.22 -33.93
C GLU A 116 -33.49 -11.62 -32.52
N PRO A 117 -33.29 -10.64 -31.60
CA PRO A 117 -32.90 -10.94 -30.22
C PRO A 117 -33.98 -11.70 -29.44
N ILE A 118 -33.57 -12.77 -28.76
CA ILE A 118 -34.50 -13.61 -27.95
C ILE A 118 -34.69 -13.04 -26.53
N ARG A 119 -33.69 -12.30 -26.01
CA ARG A 119 -33.73 -11.70 -24.67
C ARG A 119 -32.81 -10.49 -24.58
N PHE A 120 -33.18 -9.53 -23.75
CA PHE A 120 -32.33 -8.39 -23.41
C PHE A 120 -31.91 -8.43 -21.94
N ARG A 121 -30.72 -7.89 -21.67
CA ARG A 121 -30.30 -7.54 -20.31
C ARG A 121 -30.01 -6.05 -20.31
N SER A 122 -30.53 -5.34 -19.31
CA SER A 122 -30.35 -3.90 -19.20
C SER A 122 -29.61 -3.54 -17.91
N ARG A 123 -28.85 -2.46 -17.98
CA ARG A 123 -28.25 -1.76 -16.83
C ARG A 123 -28.38 -0.26 -17.10
N GLN A 124 -28.65 0.52 -16.06
CA GLN A 124 -28.67 1.98 -16.16
C GLN A 124 -27.41 2.56 -15.51
N VAL A 125 -26.80 3.51 -16.22
CA VAL A 125 -25.72 4.34 -15.72
C VAL A 125 -26.31 5.74 -15.58
N LEU A 126 -26.36 6.25 -14.36
CA LEU A 126 -26.78 7.61 -14.08
C LEU A 126 -25.53 8.46 -13.99
N ASP A 127 -25.36 9.33 -14.97
CA ASP A 127 -24.24 10.28 -15.07
C ASP A 127 -24.78 11.67 -15.37
N LEU A 128 -23.96 12.69 -15.18
CA LEU A 128 -24.33 14.05 -15.55
C LEU A 128 -24.41 14.18 -17.07
N PRO A 129 -25.37 14.96 -17.61
CA PRO A 129 -25.43 15.21 -19.03
C PRO A 129 -24.15 15.92 -19.49
N PRO A 130 -23.69 15.66 -20.73
CA PRO A 130 -22.44 16.24 -21.25
C PRO A 130 -22.50 17.78 -21.32
N GLU A 131 -23.68 18.35 -21.51
CA GLU A 131 -23.92 19.79 -21.54
C GLU A 131 -24.49 20.32 -20.22
N LEU A 132 -23.72 20.21 -19.14
CA LEU A 132 -24.10 20.84 -17.88
C LEU A 132 -23.80 22.35 -17.94
N LYS A 133 -24.84 23.19 -17.95
CA LYS A 133 -24.69 24.65 -17.91
C LYS A 133 -24.66 25.15 -16.47
N LEU A 134 -23.65 25.96 -16.15
CA LEU A 134 -23.57 26.62 -14.84
C LEU A 134 -24.73 27.63 -14.69
N TYR A 135 -25.40 27.56 -13.54
CA TYR A 135 -26.36 28.57 -13.13
C TYR A 135 -25.65 29.60 -12.25
N THR A 136 -25.46 30.80 -12.78
CA THR A 136 -24.79 31.91 -12.07
C THR A 136 -25.83 32.88 -11.53
N VAL A 137 -25.80 33.13 -10.22
CA VAL A 137 -26.57 34.20 -9.58
C VAL A 137 -25.59 35.27 -9.11
N GLU A 138 -25.75 36.50 -9.61
CA GLU A 138 -25.00 37.64 -9.12
C GLU A 138 -25.77 38.32 -7.97
N HIS A 139 -25.12 38.43 -6.81
CA HIS A 139 -25.64 39.19 -5.68
C HIS A 139 -24.94 40.55 -5.61
N GLN A 140 -25.66 41.62 -5.97
CA GLN A 140 -25.15 42.98 -5.87
C GLN A 140 -25.58 43.64 -4.56
N ALA A 141 -24.61 44.16 -3.82
CA ALA A 141 -24.85 45.01 -2.66
C ALA A 141 -24.72 46.48 -3.07
N ASN A 142 -25.71 47.30 -2.73
CA ASN A 142 -25.67 48.73 -3.00
C ASN A 142 -24.86 49.46 -1.94
N THR A 143 -23.83 50.19 -2.37
CA THR A 143 -23.14 51.16 -1.51
C THR A 143 -23.76 52.54 -1.71
N LYS A 144 -24.19 53.18 -0.61
CA LYS A 144 -24.78 54.52 -0.62
C LYS A 144 -24.04 55.42 0.35
N ALA A 145 -23.71 56.63 -0.07
CA ALA A 145 -23.28 57.68 0.85
C ALA A 145 -24.52 58.28 1.54
N CYS A 146 -24.47 58.45 2.86
CA CYS A 146 -25.52 59.15 3.59
C CYS A 146 -25.37 60.66 3.35
N PRO A 147 -26.41 61.37 2.85
CA PRO A 147 -26.31 62.82 2.60
C PRO A 147 -26.24 63.66 3.87
N LYS A 148 -26.34 63.07 5.06
CA LYS A 148 -26.35 63.77 6.35
C LYS A 148 -25.12 63.53 7.23
N CYS A 149 -24.27 62.56 6.88
CA CYS A 149 -23.19 62.08 7.76
C CYS A 149 -21.80 62.24 7.14
N SER A 150 -21.62 63.14 6.17
CA SER A 150 -20.30 63.47 5.61
C SER A 150 -19.41 64.18 6.62
#